data_AF-A0A967VQF5-F1
#
_entry.id   AF-A0A967VQF5-F1
#
_cell.length_a   1.000
_cell.length_b   1.000
_cell.length_c   1.000
_cell.angle_alpha   90.00
_cell.angle_beta   90.00
_cell.angle_gamma   90.00
#
_symmetry.space_group_name_H-M   'P 1'
#
loop_
_entity.id
_entity.type
_entity.pdbx_description
1 polymer ?
#
loop_
_entity_poly.entity_id
_entity_poly.type
_entity_poly.pdbx_seq_one_letter_code
_entity_poly.pdbx_strand_id
1 'polypeptide(L)'
;MVTSLQQQRSLEAQEETITEAFPLQYVSADSVAPQVRQLLAQGEEQSGNVAVNRATNSVIISARQSVVDRLRNLIPSLDRRT
;
A
#
# COMPACT_ATOMS: atom_id res chain seq x y z
N MET A 1 18.58 28.77 -1.74
CA MET A 1 18.49 27.47 -2.42
C MET A 1 17.18 26.81 -1.99
N VAL A 2 16.12 26.93 -2.79
CA VAL A 2 14.77 26.39 -2.50
C VAL A 2 14.33 25.53 -3.67
N THR A 3 15.10 24.48 -3.98
CA THR A 3 14.84 23.62 -5.15
C THR A 3 14.20 22.28 -4.76
N SER A 4 14.12 21.92 -3.49
CA SER A 4 13.87 20.52 -3.09
C SER A 4 12.40 20.07 -3.21
N LEU A 5 11.43 20.92 -2.87
CA LEU A 5 10.03 20.50 -2.71
C LEU A 5 9.23 20.40 -4.03
N GLN A 6 9.58 21.18 -5.05
CA GLN A 6 8.88 21.18 -6.33
C GLN A 6 9.40 20.09 -7.29
N GLN A 7 10.68 19.72 -7.17
CA GLN A 7 11.28 18.64 -7.96
C GLN A 7 10.81 17.25 -7.50
N GLN A 8 10.53 17.08 -6.20
CA GLN A 8 9.98 15.83 -5.67
C GLN A 8 8.57 15.58 -6.24
N ARG A 9 7.70 16.61 -6.25
CA ARG A 9 6.33 16.50 -6.79
C ARG A 9 6.24 16.09 -8.25
N SER A 10 7.20 16.49 -9.08
CA SER A 10 7.23 16.13 -10.50
C SER A 10 7.72 14.70 -10.75
N LEU A 11 8.46 14.10 -9.82
CA LEU A 11 8.80 12.68 -9.86
C LEU A 11 7.61 11.82 -9.41
N GLU A 12 6.92 12.24 -8.35
CA GLU A 12 5.75 11.55 -7.77
C GLU A 12 4.54 11.54 -8.74
N ALA A 13 4.33 12.61 -9.51
CA ALA A 13 3.26 12.67 -10.51
C ALA A 13 3.46 11.74 -11.72
N GLN A 14 4.69 11.25 -11.94
CA GLN A 14 5.04 10.33 -13.03
C GLN A 14 5.13 8.87 -12.59
N GLU A 15 4.82 8.56 -11.33
CA GLU A 15 4.84 7.19 -10.87
C GLU A 15 3.71 6.35 -11.48
N GLU A 16 4.09 5.19 -12.00
CA GLU A 16 3.15 4.22 -12.52
C GLU A 16 2.31 3.63 -11.38
N THR A 17 1.01 3.47 -11.64
CA THR A 17 0.13 2.73 -10.74
C THR A 17 0.30 1.24 -11.02
N ILE A 18 0.84 0.52 -10.05
CA ILE A 18 1.02 -0.93 -10.13
C ILE A 18 -0.03 -1.64 -9.27
N THR A 19 -0.33 -2.89 -9.61
CA THR A 19 -1.21 -3.74 -8.82
C THR A 19 -0.46 -4.98 -8.34
N GLU A 20 -0.39 -5.18 -7.04
CA GLU A 20 0.30 -6.32 -6.42
C GLU A 20 -0.60 -7.04 -5.42
N ALA A 21 -0.47 -8.36 -5.35
CA ALA A 21 -1.19 -9.20 -4.40
C ALA A 21 -0.27 -9.61 -3.25
N PHE A 22 -0.70 -9.34 -2.02
CA PHE A 22 0.02 -9.65 -0.79
C PHE A 22 -0.68 -10.79 -0.04
N PRO A 23 -0.16 -12.03 -0.12
CA PRO A 23 -0.69 -13.14 0.65
C PRO A 23 -0.38 -12.97 2.15
N LEU A 24 -1.34 -13.32 3.00
CA LEU A 24 -1.22 -13.27 4.45
C LEU A 24 -1.23 -14.70 5.02
N GLN A 25 -0.37 -14.95 6.00
CA GLN A 25 -0.16 -16.27 6.60
C GLN A 25 -0.85 -16.43 7.96
N TYR A 26 -0.92 -15.38 8.76
CA TYR A 26 -1.32 -15.44 10.16
C TYR A 26 -2.64 -14.75 10.45
N VAL A 27 -2.96 -13.70 9.68
CA VAL A 27 -4.21 -12.94 9.82
C VAL A 27 -5.07 -13.01 8.56
N SER A 28 -6.37 -12.79 8.72
CA SER A 28 -7.31 -12.75 7.61
C SER A 28 -7.19 -11.45 6.81
N ALA A 29 -7.19 -11.56 5.48
CA ALA A 29 -7.16 -10.41 4.57
C ALA A 29 -8.31 -9.43 4.78
N ASP A 30 -9.48 -9.94 5.20
CA ASP A 30 -10.65 -9.13 5.54
C ASP A 30 -10.40 -8.21 6.76
N SER A 31 -9.62 -8.69 7.72
CA SER A 31 -9.23 -7.93 8.92
C SER A 31 -8.12 -6.90 8.64
N VAL A 32 -7.19 -7.22 7.74
CA VAL A 32 -6.05 -6.35 7.41
C VAL A 32 -6.43 -5.24 6.42
N ALA A 33 -7.33 -5.52 5.48
CA ALA A 33 -7.74 -4.55 4.46
C ALA A 33 -8.17 -3.16 5.00
N PRO A 34 -8.99 -3.04 6.05
CA PRO A 34 -9.33 -1.72 6.60
C PRO A 34 -8.11 -0.97 7.16
N GLN A 35 -7.15 -1.67 7.76
CA GLN A 35 -5.91 -1.06 8.27
C GLN A 35 -5.04 -0.55 7.12
N VAL A 36 -4.88 -1.36 6.07
CA VAL A 36 -4.15 -0.95 4.86
C VAL A 36 -4.81 0.25 4.19
N ARG A 37 -6.15 0.26 4.09
CA ARG A 37 -6.90 1.42 3.57
C ARG A 37 -6.67 2.68 4.40
N GLN A 38 -6.63 2.56 5.74
CA GLN A 38 -6.31 3.70 6.61
C GLN A 38 -4.88 4.20 6.39
N LEU A 39 -3.90 3.31 6.24
CA LEU A 39 -2.51 3.69 5.95
C LEU A 39 -2.38 4.41 4.60
N LEU A 40 -3.14 3.98 3.60
CA LEU A 40 -3.25 4.66 2.29
C LEU A 40 -3.90 6.03 2.40
N ALA A 41 -4.95 6.17 3.21
CA ALA A 41 -5.65 7.45 3.41
C ALA A 41 -4.83 8.45 4.24
N GLN A 42 -3.94 7.99 5.12
CA GLN A 42 -3.07 8.81 5.96
C GLN A 42 -1.78 9.24 5.26
N GLY A 43 -1.42 8.62 4.13
CA GLY A 43 -0.28 9.04 3.33
C GLY A 43 -0.58 10.37 2.62
N GLU A 44 0.47 11.15 2.35
CA GLU A 44 0.37 12.34 1.49
C GLU A 44 -0.11 11.98 0.07
N GLU A 45 0.06 10.71 -0.32
CA GLU A 45 -0.40 10.13 -1.57
C GLU A 45 -1.73 9.37 -1.37
N GLN A 46 -2.84 10.12 -1.34
CA GLN A 46 -4.21 9.56 -1.26
C GLN A 46 -4.66 8.91 -2.58
N SER A 47 -3.83 8.05 -3.18
CA SER A 47 -4.09 7.38 -4.45
C SER A 47 -3.79 5.90 -4.34
N GLY A 48 -4.84 5.12 -4.05
CA GLY A 48 -4.74 3.67 -4.07
C GLY A 48 -6.08 2.99 -3.79
N ASN A 49 -6.23 1.77 -4.29
CA ASN A 49 -7.37 0.90 -4.03
C ASN A 49 -6.89 -0.40 -3.37
N VAL A 50 -7.75 -0.96 -2.51
CA VAL A 50 -7.49 -2.20 -1.79
C VAL A 50 -8.68 -3.13 -1.96
N ALA A 51 -8.42 -4.29 -2.55
CA ALA A 51 -9.36 -5.38 -2.69
C ALA A 51 -8.90 -6.59 -1.86
N VAL A 52 -9.84 -7.44 -1.47
CA VAL A 52 -9.57 -8.65 -0.68
C VAL A 52 -9.85 -9.87 -1.55
N ASN A 53 -8.85 -10.73 -1.70
CA ASN A 53 -9.02 -12.07 -2.25
C ASN A 53 -9.17 -13.07 -1.09
N ARG A 54 -10.41 -13.48 -0.82
CA ARG A 54 -10.71 -14.44 0.25
C ARG A 54 -10.26 -15.87 -0.08
N ALA A 55 -10.21 -16.24 -1.36
CA ALA A 55 -9.84 -17.59 -1.78
C ALA A 55 -8.36 -17.89 -1.49
N THR A 56 -7.49 -16.88 -1.60
CA THR A 56 -6.05 -17.00 -1.36
C THR A 56 -5.58 -16.32 -0.07
N ASN A 57 -6.50 -15.82 0.76
CA ASN A 57 -6.22 -14.97 1.92
C ASN A 57 -5.20 -13.87 1.61
N SER A 58 -5.44 -13.10 0.55
CA SER A 58 -4.50 -12.07 0.08
C SER A 58 -5.18 -10.71 -0.05
N VAL A 59 -4.41 -9.65 0.18
CA VAL A 59 -4.83 -8.27 -0.06
C VAL A 59 -4.24 -7.81 -1.39
N ILE A 60 -5.09 -7.38 -2.32
CA ILE A 60 -4.69 -6.83 -3.61
C ILE A 60 -4.67 -5.31 -3.48
N ILE A 61 -3.55 -4.70 -3.86
CA ILE A 61 -3.32 -3.27 -3.69
C ILE A 61 -2.94 -2.70 -5.05
N SER A 62 -3.70 -1.70 -5.48
CA SER A 62 -3.44 -0.92 -6.70
C SER A 62 -3.10 0.51 -6.31
N ALA A 63 -1.85 0.90 -6.39
CA ALA A 63 -1.38 2.24 -5.99
C ALA A 63 -0.09 2.61 -6.74
N ARG A 64 0.44 3.81 -6.50
CA ARG A 64 1.77 4.21 -6.99
C ARG A 64 2.85 3.25 -6.49
N GLN A 65 3.89 3.06 -7.29
CA GLN A 65 4.98 2.14 -6.97
C GLN A 65 5.60 2.41 -5.58
N SER A 66 5.90 3.67 -5.25
CA SER A 66 6.42 4.07 -3.92
C SER A 66 5.52 3.64 -2.77
N VAL A 67 4.20 3.73 -2.97
CA VAL A 67 3.20 3.32 -1.97
C VAL A 67 3.17 1.81 -1.81
N VAL A 68 3.20 1.07 -2.92
CA VAL A 68 3.22 -0.40 -2.90
C VAL A 68 4.52 -0.92 -2.25
N ASP A 69 5.67 -0.32 -2.56
CA ASP A 69 6.95 -0.64 -1.93
C ASP A 69 6.95 -0.38 -0.41
N ARG A 70 6.34 0.72 0.03
CA ARG A 70 6.16 1.01 1.46
C ARG A 70 5.27 -0.05 2.11
N LEU A 71 4.16 -0.40 1.48
CA LEU A 71 3.22 -1.39 2.00
C LEU A 71 3.82 -2.81 2.03
N ARG A 72 4.67 -3.16 1.05
CA ARG A 72 5.43 -4.42 1.04
C ARG A 72 6.25 -4.62 2.31
N ASN A 73 6.79 -3.54 2.87
CA ASN A 73 7.54 -3.58 4.12
C ASN A 73 6.66 -3.56 5.38
N LEU A 74 5.46 -2.98 5.30
CA LEU A 74 4.54 -2.84 6.44
C LEU A 74 3.62 -4.04 6.63
N ILE A 75 3.15 -4.67 5.56
CA ILE A 75 2.21 -5.80 5.62
C ILE A 75 2.74 -6.97 6.47
N PRO A 76 4.02 -7.38 6.38
CA PRO A 76 4.57 -8.42 7.26
C PRO A 76 4.52 -8.05 8.75
N SER A 77 4.58 -6.75 9.08
CA SER A 77 4.47 -6.29 10.46
C SER A 77 3.04 -6.38 11.01
N LEU A 78 2.04 -6.30 10.13
CA LEU A 78 0.62 -6.50 10.43
C LEU A 78 0.25 -7.99 10.45
N ASP A 79 0.91 -8.80 9.61
CA ASP A 79 0.75 -10.26 9.53
C ASP A 79 1.61 -10.98 10.58
N ARG A 80 1.39 -10.69 11.87
CA ARG A 80 2.06 -11.39 12.97
C ARG A 80 1.05 -12.17 13.80
N ARG A 81 1.40 -13.41 14.14
CA ARG A 81 0.71 -14.18 15.19
C ARG A 81 0.80 -13.39 16.49
N THR A 82 -0.34 -12.88 16.96
CA THR A 82 -0.47 -12.34 18.32
C THR A 82 -0.90 -13.46 19.26
#